data_AF-A0AAU6Q4Q8-F1
#
_entry.id   AF-A0AAU6Q4Q8-F1
#
_cell.length_a   1.000
_cell.length_b   1.000
_cell.length_c   1.000
_cell.angle_alpha   90.00
_cell.angle_beta   90.00
_cell.angle_gamma   90.00
#
_symmetry.space_group_name_H-M   'P 1'
#
loop_
_entity.id
_entity.type
_entity.pdbx_description
1 polymer ?
#
loop_
_entity_poly.entity_id
_entity_poly.type
_entity_poly.pdbx_seq_one_letter_code
_entity_poly.pdbx_strand_id
1 'polypeptide(L)'
;MTPLALLLLVGAVALDLCANILLKHSDGFRRPLPGALALVLVCAAFTLLGFAVREMPVAVAYAAWGGLGIVTAALLSQRIDGTRLNASAWAGIGLMVLSVAALAG
;
A
#
# COMPACT_ATOMS: atom_id res chain seq x y z
N MET A 1 -1.99 -16.49 11.69
CA MET A 1 -1.24 -15.24 11.41
C MET A 1 -0.77 -14.67 12.74
N THR A 2 0.52 -14.44 12.93
CA THR A 2 1.02 -13.85 14.20
C THR A 2 0.68 -12.36 14.25
N PRO A 3 0.39 -11.79 15.44
CA PRO A 3 0.08 -10.35 15.57
C PRO A 3 1.25 -9.46 15.11
N LEU A 4 2.49 -9.97 15.21
CA LEU A 4 3.68 -9.31 14.68
C LEU A 4 3.60 -9.11 13.16
N ALA A 5 3.16 -10.12 12.42
CA ALA A 5 3.09 -10.08 10.97
C ALA A 5 2.09 -9.01 10.47
N LEU A 6 0.97 -8.84 11.18
CA LEU A 6 -0.01 -7.79 10.91
C LEU A 6 0.55 -6.40 11.17
N LEU A 7 1.28 -6.21 12.28
CA LEU A 7 1.95 -4.93 12.58
C LEU A 7 2.99 -4.56 11.52
N LEU A 8 3.77 -5.53 11.06
CA LEU A 8 4.74 -5.34 9.98
C LEU A 8 4.06 -4.96 8.66
N LEU A 9 2.95 -5.61 8.31
CA LEU A 9 2.15 -5.26 7.13
C LEU A 9 1.60 -3.85 7.21
N VAL A 10 0.98 -3.47 8.33
CA VAL A 10 0.42 -2.11 8.51
C VAL A 10 1.53 -1.06 8.40
N GLY A 11 2.69 -1.32 9.01
CA GLY A 11 3.87 -0.46 8.86
C GLY A 11 4.37 -0.36 7.42
N ALA A 12 4.43 -1.49 6.71
CA ALA A 12 4.83 -1.53 5.30
C ALA A 12 3.88 -0.70 4.42
N VAL A 13 2.56 -0.85 4.61
CA VAL A 13 1.54 -0.07 3.88
C VAL A 13 1.66 1.43 4.19
N ALA A 14 1.87 1.80 5.46
CA ALA A 14 1.99 3.20 5.85
C ALA A 14 3.23 3.87 5.21
N LEU A 15 4.36 3.18 5.20
CA LEU A 15 5.58 3.65 4.54
C LEU A 15 5.41 3.76 3.03
N ASP A 16 4.78 2.77 2.41
CA ASP A 16 4.50 2.76 0.98
C ASP A 16 3.55 3.90 0.57
N LEU A 17 2.54 4.19 1.39
CA LEU A 17 1.66 5.33 1.19
C LEU A 17 2.43 6.66 1.25
N CYS A 18 3.27 6.84 2.27
CA CYS A 18 4.14 8.02 2.38
C CYS A 18 5.08 8.15 1.17
N ALA A 19 5.64 7.04 0.70
CA ALA A 19 6.47 7.00 -0.49
C ALA A 19 5.71 7.49 -1.73
N ASN A 20 4.48 6.99 -1.96
CA ASN A 20 3.65 7.39 -3.09
C ASN A 20 3.27 8.88 -3.05
N ILE A 21 2.99 9.43 -1.86
CA ILE A 21 2.71 10.86 -1.68
C ILE A 21 3.92 11.69 -2.08
N LEU A 22 5.10 11.34 -1.57
CA LEU A 22 6.36 12.04 -1.87
C LEU A 22 6.74 11.87 -3.35
N LEU A 23 6.51 10.70 -3.93
CA LEU A 23 6.77 10.42 -5.34
C LEU A 23 5.92 11.33 -6.22
N LYS A 24 4.63 11.47 -5.91
CA LYS A 24 3.75 12.42 -6.60
C LYS A 24 4.23 13.86 -6.43
N HIS A 25 4.67 14.22 -5.22
CA HIS A 25 5.21 15.55 -4.94
C HIS A 25 6.56 15.84 -5.61
N SER A 26 7.25 14.79 -6.08
CA SER A 26 8.52 14.90 -6.80
C SER A 26 8.40 15.45 -8.21
N ASP A 27 7.18 15.54 -8.77
CA ASP A 27 6.91 15.92 -10.15
C ASP A 27 7.78 15.13 -11.14
N GLY A 28 7.71 13.78 -11.05
CA GLY A 28 8.54 12.90 -11.89
C GLY A 28 10.03 13.07 -11.64
N PHE A 29 10.45 13.18 -10.38
CA PHE A 29 11.84 13.41 -9.94
C PHE A 29 12.45 14.77 -10.30
N ARG A 30 11.68 15.71 -10.87
CA ARG A 30 12.14 17.10 -11.06
C ARG A 30 12.52 17.78 -9.74
N ARG A 31 11.87 17.39 -8.64
CA ARG A 31 12.25 17.76 -7.27
C ARG A 31 13.02 16.58 -6.64
N PRO A 32 14.35 16.65 -6.54
CA PRO A 32 15.16 15.49 -6.16
C PRO A 32 14.97 15.08 -4.70
N LEU A 33 14.75 16.04 -3.79
CA LEU A 33 14.57 15.75 -2.37
C LEU A 33 13.34 14.87 -2.08
N PRO A 34 12.11 15.23 -2.50
CA PRO A 34 10.94 14.35 -2.31
C PRO A 34 11.08 13.03 -3.08
N GLY A 35 11.71 13.02 -4.26
CA GLY A 35 11.97 11.78 -5.00
C GLY A 35 12.91 10.83 -4.26
N ALA A 36 14.01 11.33 -3.70
CA ALA A 36 14.95 10.53 -2.90
C ALA A 36 14.29 9.99 -1.63
N LEU A 37 13.51 10.81 -0.92
CA LEU A 37 12.76 10.37 0.26
C LEU A 37 11.73 9.29 -0.09
N ALA A 38 11.04 9.42 -1.22
CA ALA A 38 10.12 8.39 -1.69
C ALA A 38 10.83 7.04 -1.91
N LEU A 39 12.02 7.06 -2.53
CA LEU A 39 12.83 5.86 -2.73
C LEU A 39 13.27 5.21 -1.40
N VAL A 40 13.70 6.02 -0.42
CA VAL A 40 14.07 5.50 0.90
C VAL A 40 12.88 4.86 1.60
N LEU A 41 11.70 5.51 1.56
CA LEU A 41 10.48 5.01 2.19
C LEU A 41 9.97 3.73 1.54
N VAL A 42 9.98 3.63 0.20
CA VAL A 42 9.56 2.40 -0.47
C VAL A 42 10.51 1.25 -0.17
N CYS A 43 11.83 1.49 -0.11
CA CYS A 43 12.79 0.48 0.33
C CYS A 43 12.52 0.02 1.78
N ALA A 44 12.19 0.94 2.67
CA ALA A 44 11.79 0.61 4.04
C ALA A 44 10.49 -0.21 4.06
N ALA A 45 9.48 0.17 3.27
CA ALA A 45 8.23 -0.58 3.14
C ALA A 45 8.46 -2.02 2.68
N PHE A 46 9.26 -2.20 1.62
CA PHE A 46 9.64 -3.54 1.13
C PHE A 46 10.41 -4.35 2.17
N THR A 47 11.21 -3.70 3.00
CA THR A 47 11.94 -4.38 4.10
C THR A 47 10.96 -4.92 5.15
N LEU A 48 9.97 -4.12 5.56
CA LEU A 48 8.93 -4.58 6.49
C LEU A 48 8.07 -5.69 5.89
N LEU A 49 7.71 -5.57 4.61
CA LEU A 49 6.99 -6.61 3.89
C LEU A 49 7.81 -7.91 3.84
N GLY A 50 9.12 -7.82 3.57
CA GLY A 50 10.02 -8.96 3.59
C GLY A 50 10.05 -9.69 4.93
N PHE A 51 9.96 -8.96 6.05
CA PHE A 51 9.79 -9.57 7.37
C PHE A 51 8.40 -10.17 7.57
N ALA A 52 7.33 -9.51 7.12
CA ALA A 52 5.97 -10.03 7.22
C ALA A 52 5.80 -11.37 6.45
N VAL A 53 6.43 -11.48 5.28
CA VAL A 53 6.43 -12.69 4.44
C VAL A 53 7.13 -13.88 5.10
N ARG A 54 8.01 -13.67 6.09
CA ARG A 54 8.57 -14.79 6.88
C ARG A 54 7.56 -15.40 7.84
N GLU A 55 6.55 -14.64 8.22
CA GLU A 55 5.56 -15.00 9.24
C GLU A 55 4.20 -15.43 8.66
N MET A 56 3.97 -15.21 7.36
CA MET A 56 2.74 -15.58 6.67
C MET A 56 3.01 -16.01 5.23
N PRO A 57 2.08 -16.73 4.57
CA PRO A 57 2.25 -17.11 3.18
C PRO A 57 2.46 -15.88 2.29
N VAL A 58 3.45 -15.96 1.39
CA VAL A 58 3.81 -14.88 0.45
C VAL A 58 2.57 -14.34 -0.27
N ALA A 59 1.70 -15.24 -0.73
CA ALA A 59 0.48 -14.87 -1.43
C ALA A 59 -0.46 -13.99 -0.58
N VAL A 60 -0.61 -14.31 0.72
CA VAL A 60 -1.43 -13.53 1.66
C VAL A 60 -0.81 -12.17 1.93
N ALA A 61 0.51 -12.12 2.15
CA ALA A 61 1.23 -10.88 2.41
C ALA A 61 1.13 -9.90 1.24
N TYR A 62 1.38 -10.37 0.01
CA TYR A 62 1.28 -9.53 -1.19
C TYR A 62 -0.15 -9.11 -1.49
N ALA A 63 -1.13 -10.00 -1.30
CA ALA A 63 -2.54 -9.66 -1.49
C ALA A 63 -2.96 -8.59 -0.47
N ALA A 64 -2.62 -8.75 0.81
CA ALA A 64 -2.95 -7.78 1.85
C ALA A 64 -2.26 -6.43 1.65
N TRP A 65 -0.95 -6.43 1.33
CA TRP A 65 -0.19 -5.21 1.07
C TRP A 65 -0.72 -4.47 -0.15
N GLY A 66 -0.94 -5.16 -1.28
CA GLY A 66 -1.47 -4.57 -2.50
C GLY A 66 -2.90 -4.07 -2.34
N GLY A 67 -3.77 -4.86 -1.70
CA GLY A 67 -5.16 -4.48 -1.44
C GLY A 67 -5.27 -3.25 -0.54
N LEU A 68 -4.53 -3.21 0.58
CA LEU A 68 -4.48 -2.04 1.45
C LEU A 68 -3.87 -0.84 0.73
N GLY A 69 -2.79 -1.02 -0.04
CA GLY A 69 -2.18 0.05 -0.83
C GLY A 69 -3.19 0.70 -1.79
N ILE A 70 -3.97 -0.11 -2.51
CA ILE A 70 -4.96 0.38 -3.48
C ILE A 70 -6.14 1.07 -2.79
N VAL A 71 -6.68 0.49 -1.71
CA VAL A 71 -7.75 1.12 -0.90
C VAL A 71 -7.29 2.50 -0.44
N THR A 72 -6.09 2.58 0.12
CA THR A 72 -5.58 3.81 0.71
C THR A 72 -5.23 4.84 -0.35
N ALA A 73 -4.64 4.42 -1.48
CA ALA A 73 -4.38 5.28 -2.62
C ALA A 73 -5.67 5.83 -3.24
N ALA A 74 -6.72 5.00 -3.36
CA ALA A 74 -8.02 5.43 -3.87
C ALA A 74 -8.65 6.49 -2.96
N LEU A 75 -8.68 6.25 -1.64
CA LEU A 75 -9.17 7.22 -0.65
C LEU A 75 -8.37 8.53 -0.67
N LEU A 76 -7.05 8.41 -0.80
CA LEU A 76 -6.16 9.56 -0.81
C LEU A 76 -6.31 10.39 -2.09
N SER A 77 -6.50 9.74 -3.24
CA SER A 77 -6.80 10.42 -4.51
C SER A 77 -8.12 11.19 -4.42
N GLN A 78 -9.16 10.67 -3.74
CA GLN A 78 -10.37 11.45 -3.50
C GLN A 78 -10.12 12.72 -2.69
N ARG A 79 -9.25 12.66 -1.67
CA ARG A 79 -8.95 13.79 -0.78
C ARG A 79 -8.00 14.82 -1.40
N ILE A 80 -6.97 14.37 -2.12
CA ILE A 80 -5.93 15.24 -2.68
C ILE A 80 -6.35 15.77 -4.05
N ASP A 81 -6.89 14.91 -4.91
CA ASP A 81 -7.20 15.23 -6.32
C ASP A 81 -8.69 15.55 -6.54
N GLY A 82 -9.53 15.38 -5.52
CA GLY A 82 -10.99 15.55 -5.65
C GLY A 82 -11.65 14.51 -6.54
N THR A 83 -10.96 13.41 -6.87
CA THR A 83 -11.45 12.41 -7.81
C THR A 83 -12.63 11.65 -7.21
N ARG A 84 -13.79 11.71 -7.87
CA ARG A 84 -14.95 10.93 -7.45
C ARG A 84 -14.81 9.51 -7.99
N LEU A 85 -14.68 8.55 -7.07
CA LEU A 85 -14.72 7.14 -7.41
C LEU A 85 -16.16 6.80 -7.82
N ASN A 86 -16.31 6.22 -9.00
CA ASN A 86 -17.59 5.72 -9.50
C ASN A 86 -17.96 4.38 -8.83
N ALA A 87 -19.19 3.91 -9.04
CA ALA A 87 -19.66 2.66 -8.44
C ALA A 87 -18.82 1.44 -8.83
N SER A 88 -18.24 1.43 -10.05
CA SER A 88 -17.37 0.35 -10.51
C SER A 88 -16.01 0.33 -9.78
N ALA A 89 -15.43 1.50 -9.46
CA ALA A 89 -14.21 1.57 -8.65
C ALA A 89 -14.44 1.01 -7.23
N TRP A 90 -15.59 1.35 -6.61
CA TRP A 90 -15.97 0.77 -5.32
C TRP A 90 -16.19 -0.74 -5.37
N ALA A 91 -16.81 -1.24 -6.44
CA ALA A 91 -16.96 -2.68 -6.66
C ALA A 91 -15.59 -3.38 -6.80
N GLY A 92 -14.65 -2.77 -7.53
CA GLY A 92 -13.28 -3.28 -7.66
C GLY A 92 -12.53 -3.33 -6.33
N ILE A 93 -12.66 -2.29 -5.50
CA ILE A 93 -12.10 -2.27 -4.14
C ILE A 93 -12.70 -3.40 -3.29
N GLY A 94 -14.03 -3.61 -3.36
CA GLY A 94 -14.71 -4.70 -2.65
C GLY A 94 -14.21 -6.09 -3.06
N LEU A 95 -14.03 -6.31 -4.36
CA LEU A 95 -13.46 -7.55 -4.92
C LEU A 95 -12.02 -7.80 -4.44
N MET A 96 -11.20 -6.74 -4.34
CA MET A 96 -9.85 -6.87 -3.78
C MET A 96 -9.87 -7.32 -2.33
N VAL A 97 -10.71 -6.69 -1.48
CA VAL A 97 -10.82 -7.07 -0.06
C VAL A 97 -11.29 -8.52 0.08
N LEU A 98 -12.27 -8.95 -0.73
CA LEU A 98 -12.74 -10.33 -0.78
C LEU A 98 -11.64 -11.31 -1.18
N SER A 99 -10.83 -10.96 -2.17
CA SER A 99 -9.70 -11.79 -2.60
C SER A 99 -8.69 -11.99 -1.46
N VAL A 100 -8.34 -10.93 -0.74
CA VAL A 100 -7.44 -11.02 0.43
C VAL A 100 -8.02 -11.92 1.52
N ALA A 101 -9.31 -11.75 1.83
CA ALA A 101 -9.99 -12.57 2.85
C ALA A 101 -10.02 -14.06 2.45
N ALA A 102 -10.27 -14.36 1.17
CA ALA A 102 -10.28 -15.72 0.66
C ALA A 102 -8.89 -16.38 0.68
N LEU A 103 -7.83 -15.61 0.47
CA LEU A 103 -6.44 -16.09 0.55
C LEU A 103 -5.96 -16.31 2.00
N ALA A 104 -6.51 -15.57 2.95
CA ALA A 104 -6.09 -15.59 4.36
C ALA A 104 -6.76 -16.69 5.21
N GLY A 105 -7.81 -17.34 4.70
CA GLY A 105 -8.49 -18.49 5.33
C GLY A 105 -7.81 -19.82 5.00
#